data_AF-D5MH43-F1
#
_entry.id   AF-D5MH43-F1
#
_cell.length_a   1.000
_cell.length_b   1.000
_cell.length_c   1.000
_cell.angle_alpha   90.00
_cell.angle_beta   90.00
_cell.angle_gamma   90.00
#
_symmetry.space_group_name_H-M   'P 1'
#
loop_
_entity.id
_entity.type
_entity.pdbx_description
1 polymer ?
#
loop_
_entity_poly.entity_id
_entity_poly.type
_entity_poly.pdbx_seq_one_letter_code
_entity_poly.pdbx_strand_id
1 'polypeptide(L)'
;MPHTTTMTVRLPAPVKARLEQLAKSTDRSKAYLASQAIQDYLDVQEWQVQAIQDAIREADSQNPVFYDHEDVQTTLKKLTAKRRKTA
;
A
#
# COMPACT_ATOMS: atom_id res chain seq x y z
N MET A 1 -27.24 5.31 -3.58
CA MET A 1 -26.62 5.78 -2.32
C MET A 1 -25.53 4.78 -1.95
N PRO A 2 -24.32 5.21 -1.53
CA PRO A 2 -23.31 4.25 -1.11
C PRO A 2 -23.81 3.45 0.09
N HIS A 3 -23.76 2.12 -0.01
CA HIS A 3 -24.14 1.23 1.07
C HIS A 3 -23.00 1.20 2.10
N THR A 4 -23.28 1.53 3.35
CA THR A 4 -22.32 1.42 4.44
C THR A 4 -22.65 0.19 5.29
N THR A 5 -21.61 -0.49 5.76
CA THR A 5 -21.74 -1.59 6.72
C THR A 5 -21.08 -1.20 8.03
N THR A 6 -21.55 -1.76 9.15
CA THR A 6 -21.00 -1.48 10.48
C THR A 6 -20.14 -2.65 10.94
N MET A 7 -18.96 -2.34 11.45
CA MET A 7 -18.09 -3.29 12.14
C MET A 7 -17.70 -2.76 13.52
N THR A 8 -17.47 -3.65 14.48
CA THR A 8 -16.94 -3.30 15.80
C THR A 8 -15.46 -3.64 15.86
N VAL A 9 -14.62 -2.65 16.13
CA VAL A 9 -13.16 -2.83 16.25
C VAL A 9 -12.73 -2.67 17.71
N ARG A 10 -11.93 -3.61 18.20
CA ARG A 10 -11.31 -3.49 19.52
C ARG A 10 -10.04 -2.65 19.40
N LEU A 11 -9.98 -1.55 20.14
CA LEU A 11 -8.84 -0.66 20.18
C LEU A 11 -8.22 -0.68 21.59
N PRO A 12 -6.88 -0.77 21.71
CA PRO A 12 -6.21 -0.51 22.97
C PRO A 12 -6.60 0.88 23.51
N ALA A 13 -6.78 0.99 24.83
CA ALA A 13 -7.11 2.25 25.51
C ALA A 13 -6.26 3.47 25.05
N PRO A 14 -4.91 3.37 24.94
CA PRO A 14 -4.10 4.51 24.49
C PRO A 14 -4.40 4.93 23.04
N VAL A 15 -4.73 3.99 22.15
CA VAL A 15 -5.07 4.27 20.75
C VAL A 15 -6.41 5.00 20.67
N LYS A 16 -7.42 4.54 21.42
CA LYS A 16 -8.71 5.22 21.52
C LYS A 16 -8.55 6.67 21.99
N ALA A 17 -7.74 6.91 23.02
CA ALA A 17 -7.51 8.25 23.55
C ALA A 17 -6.88 9.19 22.51
N ARG A 18 -5.88 8.71 21.75
CA ARG A 18 -5.27 9.47 20.64
C ARG A 18 -6.28 9.80 19.54
N LEU A 19 -7.12 8.84 19.17
CA LEU A 19 -8.18 9.05 18.18
C LEU A 19 -9.21 10.08 18.66
N GLU A 20 -9.57 10.06 19.95
CA GLU A 20 -10.48 11.02 20.56
C GLU A 20 -9.92 12.44 20.57
N GLN A 21 -8.63 12.60 20.86
CA GLN A 21 -7.98 13.90 20.81
C GLN A 21 -7.93 14.44 19.38
N LEU A 22 -7.58 13.59 18.40
CA LEU A 22 -7.54 13.97 16.99
C LEU A 22 -8.93 14.41 16.51
N ALA A 23 -9.96 13.60 16.77
CA ALA A 23 -11.36 13.90 16.44
C ALA A 23 -11.81 15.28 16.93
N LYS A 24 -11.47 15.63 18.18
CA LYS A 24 -11.77 16.95 18.77
C LYS A 24 -11.03 18.08 18.06
N SER A 25 -9.75 17.88 17.74
CA SER A 25 -8.93 18.91 17.09
C SER A 25 -9.32 19.18 15.63
N THR A 26 -9.86 18.17 14.94
CA THR A 26 -10.21 18.26 13.51
C THR A 26 -11.70 18.52 13.26
N ASP A 27 -12.52 18.62 14.31
CA ASP A 27 -13.99 18.67 14.22
C ASP A 27 -14.56 17.54 13.33
N ARG A 28 -14.15 16.31 13.65
CA ARG A 28 -14.59 15.09 12.95
C ARG A 28 -15.04 14.03 13.93
N SER A 29 -15.96 13.17 13.50
CA SER A 29 -16.37 12.03 14.32
C SER A 29 -15.25 10.98 14.37
N LYS A 30 -15.17 10.24 15.48
CA LYS A 30 -14.26 9.10 15.62
C LYS A 30 -14.47 8.06 14.51
N ALA A 31 -15.72 7.81 14.16
CA ALA A 31 -16.10 6.83 13.15
C ALA A 31 -15.58 7.24 11.76
N TYR A 32 -15.67 8.54 11.43
CA TYR A 32 -15.14 9.08 10.18
C TYR A 32 -13.61 8.91 10.10
N LEU A 33 -12.89 9.29 11.16
CA LEU A 33 -11.43 9.13 11.18
C LEU A 33 -10.99 7.66 11.15
N ALA A 34 -11.74 6.77 11.81
CA ALA A 34 -11.48 5.34 11.77
C ALA A 34 -11.74 4.76 10.38
N SER A 35 -12.83 5.13 9.71
CA SER A 35 -13.11 4.67 8.35
C SER A 35 -12.06 5.18 7.36
N GLN A 36 -11.68 6.46 7.48
CA GLN A 36 -10.65 7.06 6.64
C GLN A 36 -9.30 6.36 6.84
N ALA A 37 -8.87 6.15 8.10
CA ALA A 37 -7.60 5.47 8.36
C ALA A 37 -7.57 4.03 7.81
N ILE A 38 -8.71 3.32 7.79
CA ILE A 38 -8.80 2.00 7.17
C ILE A 38 -8.69 2.09 5.65
N GLN A 39 -9.37 3.06 5.02
CA GLN A 39 -9.28 3.29 3.57
C GLN A 39 -7.84 3.63 3.17
N ASP A 40 -7.22 4.58 3.84
CA ASP A 40 -5.84 4.99 3.58
C ASP A 40 -4.87 3.80 3.76
N TYR A 41 -5.11 2.93 4.74
CA TYR A 41 -4.31 1.73 4.94
C TYR A 41 -4.48 0.73 3.80
N LEU A 42 -5.70 0.51 3.33
CA LEU A 42 -5.99 -0.39 2.21
C LEU A 42 -5.38 0.13 0.91
N ASP A 43 -5.58 1.40 0.58
CA ASP A 43 -5.04 2.03 -0.64
C ASP A 43 -3.51 1.87 -0.73
N VAL A 44 -2.82 1.95 0.41
CA VAL A 44 -1.36 1.78 0.47
C VAL A 44 -0.92 0.32 0.37
N GLN A 45 -1.69 -0.63 0.88
CA GLN A 45 -1.27 -2.03 1.00
C GLN A 45 -1.78 -2.93 -0.12
N GLU A 46 -2.97 -2.67 -0.64
CA GLU A 46 -3.65 -3.53 -1.62
C GLU A 46 -2.81 -3.70 -2.90
N TRP A 47 -2.25 -2.61 -3.44
CA TRP A 47 -1.45 -2.69 -4.65
C TRP A 47 -0.21 -3.58 -4.46
N GLN A 48 0.45 -3.52 -3.29
CA GLN A 48 1.68 -4.26 -3.04
C GLN A 48 1.38 -5.76 -2.89
N VAL A 49 0.33 -6.08 -2.14
CA VAL A 49 -0.10 -7.47 -1.96
C VAL A 49 -0.52 -8.07 -3.30
N GLN A 50 -1.32 -7.32 -4.08
CA GLN A 50 -1.75 -7.75 -5.41
C GLN A 50 -0.54 -7.99 -6.32
N ALA A 51 0.41 -7.05 -6.38
CA ALA A 51 1.59 -7.18 -7.21
C ALA A 51 2.45 -8.41 -6.85
N ILE A 52 2.60 -8.71 -5.55
CA ILE A 52 3.31 -9.91 -5.10
C ILE A 52 2.57 -11.18 -5.54
N GLN A 53 1.25 -11.22 -5.35
CA GLN A 53 0.45 -12.38 -5.75
C GLN A 53 0.48 -12.59 -7.27
N ASP A 54 0.45 -11.51 -8.05
CA ASP A 54 0.54 -11.55 -9.51
C ASP A 54 1.90 -12.10 -9.94
N ALA A 55 2.99 -11.60 -9.35
CA ALA A 55 4.35 -12.08 -9.62
C ALA A 55 4.55 -13.56 -9.28
N ILE A 56 3.96 -14.04 -8.16
CA ILE A 56 3.96 -15.46 -7.81
C ILE A 56 3.21 -16.29 -8.86
N ARG A 57 2.02 -15.86 -9.28
CA ARG A 57 1.25 -16.56 -10.31
C ARG A 57 1.97 -16.60 -11.66
N GLU A 58 2.69 -15.54 -12.02
CA GLU A 58 3.51 -15.50 -13.23
C GLU A 58 4.69 -16.47 -13.13
N ALA A 59 5.38 -16.50 -12.00
CA ALA A 59 6.49 -17.41 -11.72
C ALA A 59 6.06 -18.89 -11.75
N ASP A 60 4.85 -19.20 -11.26
CA ASP A 60 4.28 -20.55 -11.25
C ASP A 60 3.58 -20.93 -12.58
N SER A 61 3.56 -20.03 -13.57
CA SER A 61 2.90 -20.28 -14.86
C SER A 61 3.69 -21.27 -15.73
N GLN A 62 3.10 -21.72 -16.84
CA GLN A 62 3.74 -22.70 -17.73
C GLN A 62 5.01 -22.17 -18.43
N ASN A 63 5.16 -20.85 -18.54
CA ASN A 63 6.31 -20.24 -19.20
C ASN A 63 6.71 -18.93 -18.50
N PRO A 64 7.32 -19.01 -17.31
CA PRO A 64 7.72 -17.84 -16.55
C PRO A 64 8.92 -17.17 -17.22
N VAL A 65 8.96 -15.83 -17.19
CA VAL A 65 10.12 -15.07 -17.66
C VAL A 65 10.99 -14.72 -16.47
N PHE A 66 12.17 -15.32 -16.40
CA PHE A 66 13.21 -14.94 -15.45
C PHE A 66 14.40 -14.33 -16.20
N TYR A 67 15.09 -13.41 -15.55
CA TYR A 67 16.27 -12.74 -16.09
C TYR A 67 17.48 -13.08 -15.25
N ASP A 68 18.61 -13.33 -15.91
CA ASP A 68 19.87 -13.55 -15.23
C ASP A 68 20.37 -12.25 -14.58
N HIS A 69 21.11 -12.41 -13.48
CA HIS A 69 21.62 -11.30 -12.68
C HIS A 69 22.44 -10.30 -13.51
N GLU A 70 23.25 -10.80 -14.44
CA GLU A 70 24.13 -9.98 -15.29
C GLU A 70 23.36 -9.09 -16.28
N ASP A 71 22.24 -9.60 -16.82
CA ASP A 71 21.37 -8.86 -17.74
C ASP A 71 20.63 -7.73 -17.01
N VAL A 72 20.16 -8.01 -15.79
CA VAL A 72 19.53 -7.01 -14.93
C VAL A 72 20.53 -5.90 -14.57
N GLN A 73 21.76 -6.26 -14.16
CA GLN A 73 22.80 -5.28 -13.85
C GLN A 73 23.14 -4.39 -15.05
N THR A 74 23.25 -4.98 -16.24
CA THR A 74 23.59 -4.25 -17.47
C THR A 74 22.50 -3.25 -17.82
N THR A 75 21.23 -3.65 -17.69
CA THR A 75 20.07 -2.78 -17.92
C THR A 75 20.04 -1.61 -16.92
N LEU A 76 20.28 -1.89 -15.65
CA LEU A 76 20.29 -0.87 -14.59
C LEU A 76 21.41 0.17 -14.79
N LYS A 77 22.62 -0.27 -15.18
CA LYS A 77 23.76 0.62 -15.51
C LYS A 77 23.43 1.55 -16.68
N LYS A 78 22.75 1.05 -17.72
CA LYS A 78 22.33 1.86 -18.87
C LYS A 78 21.30 2.93 -18.49
N LEU A 79 20.32 2.57 -17.66
CA LEU A 79 19.25 3.49 -17.23
C LEU A 79 19.78 4.63 -16.34
N THR A 80 20.69 4.30 -15.42
CA THR A 80 21.33 5.28 -14.53
C THR A 80 22.27 6.23 -15.29
N ALA A 81 23.05 5.72 -16.25
CA ALA A 81 23.88 6.53 -17.13
C ALA A 81 23.06 7.48 -18.03
N LYS A 82 21.89 7.03 -18.51
CA LYS A 82 20.98 7.85 -19.32
C LYS A 82 20.41 9.03 -18.52
N ARG A 83 19.93 8.78 -17.29
CA ARG A 83 19.38 9.83 -16.41
C ARG A 83 20.42 10.90 -16.04
N ARG A 84 21.67 10.52 -15.83
CA ARG A 84 22.76 11.46 -15.51
C ARG A 84 23.16 12.37 -16.68
N LYS A 85 22.84 12.00 -17.92
CA LYS A 85 23.12 12.81 -19.12
C LYS A 85 21.99 13.79 -19.48
N THR A 86 20.83 13.67 -18.83
CA THR A 86 19.64 14.50 -19.12
C THR A 86 19.29 15.45 -17.96
N ALA A 87 20.12 15.48 -16.90
CA ALA A 87 20.05 16.42 -15.79
C ALA A 87 21.27 17.33 -15.83
#